data_AF-A0A928L625-F1
#
_entry.id   AF-A0A928L625-F1
#
_cell.length_a   1.000
_cell.length_b   1.000
_cell.length_c   1.000
_cell.angle_alpha   90.00
_cell.angle_beta   90.00
_cell.angle_gamma   90.00
#
_symmetry.space_group_name_H-M   'P 1'
#
loop_
_entity.id
_entity.type
_entity.pdbx_description
1 polymer ?
#
loop_
_entity_poly.entity_id
_entity_poly.type
_entity_poly.pdbx_seq_one_letter_code
_entity_poly.pdbx_strand_id
1 'polypeptide(L)'
;MKKNLCFLASLCISASLCFASCDEKEKQEPESKFVGKWQCAKLISEGSEITDLHSMPMSVLMHLTINDDGSFIMESPIDESSSGNGTWTENGDVITVTFDINEQDKASSDFNKDDNIQLLEYKNGQLVAKSDSSEEFILEKVTEFDNYDSLVLGEDFIPTIDDPLQ
;
A
#
# COMPACT_ATOMS: atom_id res chain seq x y z
N MET A 1 62.31 44.57 -32.69
CA MET A 1 62.93 44.19 -33.97
C MET A 1 62.76 42.69 -34.18
N LYS A 2 62.55 42.31 -35.45
CA LYS A 2 62.41 40.97 -36.04
C LYS A 2 61.02 40.30 -35.96
N LYS A 3 60.60 39.97 -37.18
CA LYS A 3 59.35 39.39 -37.69
C LYS A 3 59.54 37.87 -37.89
N ASN A 4 58.43 37.22 -38.28
CA ASN A 4 58.27 35.96 -39.05
C ASN A 4 57.55 34.90 -38.19
N LEU A 5 56.26 34.59 -38.36
CA LEU A 5 55.44 34.22 -39.54
C LEU A 5 55.68 32.76 -40.03
N CYS A 6 54.56 32.04 -40.06
CA CYS A 6 54.17 30.89 -40.89
C CYS A 6 54.27 29.44 -40.35
N PHE A 7 53.05 28.91 -40.11
CA PHE A 7 52.46 27.65 -40.59
C PHE A 7 53.21 26.32 -40.42
N LEU A 8 52.54 25.37 -39.73
CA LEU A 8 52.19 24.07 -40.30
C LEU A 8 51.05 23.43 -39.49
N ALA A 9 49.93 23.19 -40.18
CA ALA A 9 48.83 22.37 -39.71
C ALA A 9 49.28 20.90 -39.65
N SER A 10 48.93 20.20 -38.58
CA SER A 10 48.76 18.75 -38.67
C SER A 10 47.74 18.28 -37.63
N LEU A 11 46.69 17.69 -38.17
CA LEU A 11 45.52 17.16 -37.50
C LEU A 11 45.89 15.75 -37.00
N CYS A 12 46.01 15.55 -35.68
CA CYS A 12 45.96 14.23 -35.08
C CYS A 12 44.83 14.20 -34.06
N ILE A 13 43.64 13.86 -34.56
CA ILE A 13 42.55 13.35 -33.75
C ILE A 13 42.98 11.96 -33.31
N SER A 14 43.36 11.82 -32.06
CA SER A 14 43.29 10.55 -31.35
C SER A 14 42.84 10.84 -29.93
N ALA A 15 41.52 10.97 -29.82
CA ALA A 15 40.78 10.85 -28.57
C ALA A 15 41.04 9.44 -28.02
N SER A 16 42.05 9.30 -27.17
CA SER A 16 42.09 8.19 -26.21
C SER A 16 41.23 8.62 -25.03
N LEU A 17 39.91 8.52 -25.21
CA LEU A 17 38.97 8.60 -24.10
C LEU A 17 39.27 7.39 -23.22
N CYS A 18 39.97 7.63 -22.12
CA CYS A 18 39.94 6.76 -20.97
C CYS A 18 38.47 6.64 -20.57
N PHE A 19 37.78 5.60 -21.04
CA PHE A 19 36.59 5.09 -20.39
C PHE A 19 37.06 4.48 -19.07
N ALA A 20 37.40 5.35 -18.12
CA ALA A 20 37.04 5.09 -16.74
C ALA A 20 35.52 5.04 -16.76
N SER A 21 34.98 3.84 -16.98
CA SER A 21 33.61 3.52 -16.60
C SER A 21 33.58 3.76 -15.10
N CYS A 22 33.25 4.98 -14.71
CA CYS A 22 32.63 5.23 -13.43
C CYS A 22 31.40 4.34 -13.45
N ASP A 23 31.50 3.18 -12.80
CA ASP A 23 30.35 2.51 -12.23
C ASP A 23 29.70 3.52 -11.29
N GLU A 24 28.85 4.39 -11.84
CA GLU A 24 27.69 4.87 -11.13
C GLU A 24 26.89 3.60 -10.81
N LYS A 25 27.27 2.95 -9.71
CA LYS A 25 26.35 2.13 -8.96
C LYS A 25 25.21 3.07 -8.63
N GLU A 26 24.16 3.05 -9.47
CA GLU A 26 22.84 3.47 -9.08
C GLU A 26 22.65 2.91 -7.68
N LYS A 27 22.64 3.81 -6.70
CA LYS A 27 22.23 3.47 -5.36
C LYS A 27 20.76 3.11 -5.53
N GLN A 28 20.47 1.85 -5.81
CA GLN A 28 19.16 1.30 -5.52
C GLN A 28 18.96 1.61 -4.04
N GLU A 29 18.12 2.62 -3.77
CA GLU A 29 17.67 2.85 -2.42
C GLU A 29 17.08 1.52 -1.94
N PRO A 30 17.39 1.10 -0.70
CA PRO A 30 16.83 -0.13 -0.18
C PRO A 30 15.31 -0.05 -0.33
N GLU A 31 14.72 -1.04 -1.00
CA GLU A 31 13.28 -1.15 -1.17
C GLU A 31 12.61 -1.00 0.19
N SER A 32 11.68 -0.04 0.29
CA SER A 32 11.03 0.28 1.55
C SER A 32 10.36 -0.97 2.15
N LYS A 33 10.48 -1.17 3.46
CA LYS A 33 9.90 -2.33 4.16
C LYS A 33 8.38 -2.45 3.96
N PHE A 34 7.73 -1.33 3.66
CA PHE A 34 6.30 -1.20 3.41
C PHE A 34 5.90 -1.72 2.03
N VAL A 35 6.76 -1.64 1.01
CA VAL A 35 6.43 -2.02 -0.37
C VAL A 35 6.10 -3.51 -0.45
N GLY A 36 4.97 -3.84 -1.08
CA GLY A 36 4.48 -5.20 -1.26
C GLY A 36 2.98 -5.35 -1.01
N LYS A 37 2.55 -6.61 -0.93
CA LYS A 37 1.15 -6.97 -0.66
C LYS A 37 0.97 -7.31 0.82
N TRP A 38 -0.13 -6.85 1.38
CA TRP A 38 -0.49 -7.04 2.78
C TRP A 38 -1.94 -7.46 2.89
N GLN A 39 -2.25 -8.45 3.72
CA GLN A 39 -3.63 -8.85 3.98
C GLN A 39 -3.93 -8.79 5.48
N CYS A 40 -5.17 -8.53 5.83
CA CYS A 40 -5.60 -8.56 7.23
C CYS A 40 -5.51 -9.99 7.78
N ALA A 41 -4.71 -10.17 8.83
CA ALA A 41 -4.55 -11.46 9.50
C ALA A 41 -5.46 -11.58 10.73
N LYS A 42 -5.63 -10.46 11.46
CA LYS A 42 -6.48 -10.40 12.66
C LYS A 42 -6.91 -8.98 12.99
N LEU A 43 -8.01 -8.88 13.72
CA LEU A 43 -8.46 -7.68 14.41
C LEU A 43 -8.18 -7.83 15.91
N ILE A 44 -7.58 -6.80 16.53
CA ILE A 44 -7.50 -6.68 17.98
C ILE A 44 -8.59 -5.72 18.41
N SER A 45 -9.54 -6.20 19.21
CA SER A 45 -10.62 -5.39 19.78
C SER A 45 -10.75 -5.68 21.27
N GLU A 46 -10.69 -4.63 22.09
CA GLU A 46 -10.69 -4.72 23.57
C GLU A 46 -9.65 -5.71 24.14
N GLY A 47 -8.50 -5.86 23.45
CA GLY A 47 -7.43 -6.79 23.83
C GLY A 47 -7.67 -8.25 23.44
N SER A 48 -8.78 -8.56 22.79
CA SER A 48 -9.06 -9.89 22.23
C SER A 48 -8.62 -9.96 20.77
N GLU A 49 -8.06 -11.11 20.36
CA GLU A 49 -7.73 -11.38 18.97
C GLU A 49 -8.91 -12.04 18.26
N ILE A 50 -9.28 -11.49 17.10
CA ILE A 50 -10.34 -12.00 16.23
C ILE A 50 -9.70 -12.33 14.88
N THR A 51 -9.71 -13.60 14.52
CA THR A 51 -9.12 -14.13 13.27
C THR A 51 -10.16 -14.47 12.21
N ASP A 52 -11.43 -14.48 12.60
CA ASP A 52 -12.56 -14.82 11.75
C ASP A 52 -13.80 -14.01 12.17
N LEU A 53 -14.62 -13.66 11.18
CA LEU A 53 -15.88 -12.95 11.36
C LEU A 53 -16.96 -13.72 10.60
N HIS A 54 -17.96 -14.22 11.32
CA HIS A 54 -19.02 -15.04 10.74
C HIS A 54 -18.50 -16.24 9.91
N SER A 55 -17.45 -16.92 10.41
CA SER A 55 -16.76 -18.02 9.72
C SER A 55 -15.97 -17.62 8.46
N MET A 56 -15.85 -16.32 8.17
CA MET A 56 -14.99 -15.81 7.11
C MET A 56 -13.63 -15.42 7.70
N PRO A 57 -12.51 -15.79 7.08
CA PRO A 57 -11.19 -15.39 7.56
C PRO A 57 -11.00 -13.88 7.43
N MET A 58 -10.23 -13.26 8.32
CA MET A 58 -9.99 -11.81 8.30
C MET A 58 -9.36 -11.30 6.98
N SER A 59 -8.66 -12.15 6.23
CA SER A 59 -8.04 -11.77 4.95
C SER A 59 -9.06 -11.24 3.94
N VAL A 60 -10.32 -11.69 4.00
CA VAL A 60 -11.37 -11.24 3.07
C VAL A 60 -11.83 -9.80 3.30
N LEU A 61 -11.45 -9.17 4.42
CA LEU A 61 -11.87 -7.81 4.74
C LEU A 61 -11.02 -6.76 4.03
N MET A 62 -9.71 -7.01 3.89
CA MET A 62 -8.77 -5.97 3.47
C MET A 62 -7.49 -6.55 2.91
N HIS A 63 -7.21 -6.16 1.67
CA HIS A 63 -5.95 -6.34 0.96
C HIS A 63 -5.35 -4.96 0.66
N LEU A 64 -4.07 -4.77 0.97
CA LEU A 64 -3.33 -3.57 0.63
C LEU A 64 -2.19 -3.90 -0.33
N THR A 65 -2.01 -3.10 -1.36
CA THR A 65 -0.83 -3.09 -2.20
C THR A 65 -0.13 -1.74 -2.07
N ILE A 66 1.12 -1.76 -1.61
CA ILE A 66 1.97 -0.59 -1.45
C ILE A 66 3.07 -0.68 -2.52
N ASN A 67 3.05 0.21 -3.50
CA ASN A 67 4.01 0.17 -4.61
C ASN A 67 5.19 1.13 -4.35
N ASP A 68 6.32 0.81 -4.96
CA ASP A 68 7.56 1.62 -4.88
C ASP A 68 7.45 2.98 -5.59
N ASP A 69 6.51 3.11 -6.54
CA ASP A 69 6.20 4.35 -7.24
C ASP A 69 5.39 5.38 -6.41
N GLY A 70 5.08 5.05 -5.15
CA GLY A 70 4.31 5.90 -4.24
C GLY A 70 2.79 5.71 -4.34
N SER A 71 2.30 4.81 -5.19
CA SER A 71 0.88 4.45 -5.25
C SER A 71 0.48 3.44 -4.17
N PHE A 72 -0.78 3.52 -3.77
CA PHE A 72 -1.41 2.68 -2.77
C PHE A 72 -2.75 2.17 -3.29
N ILE A 73 -3.05 0.90 -3.08
CA ILE A 73 -4.33 0.27 -3.44
C ILE A 73 -4.86 -0.47 -2.22
N MET A 74 -6.14 -0.25 -1.90
CA MET A 74 -6.90 -1.02 -0.92
C MET A 74 -8.06 -1.71 -1.62
N GLU A 75 -8.18 -3.01 -1.39
CA GLU A 75 -9.27 -3.83 -1.93
C GLU A 75 -9.96 -4.55 -0.77
N SER A 76 -11.28 -4.61 -0.79
CA SER A 76 -12.07 -5.47 0.09
C SER A 76 -12.71 -6.58 -0.76
N PRO A 77 -12.22 -7.83 -0.64
CA PRO A 77 -12.77 -8.97 -1.37
C PRO A 77 -14.28 -9.21 -1.20
N ILE A 78 -14.86 -8.76 -0.10
CA ILE A 78 -16.30 -8.93 0.20
C ILE A 78 -17.15 -7.70 -0.12
N ASP A 79 -16.52 -6.54 -0.33
CA ASP A 79 -17.23 -5.29 -0.60
C ASP A 79 -16.38 -4.36 -1.48
N GLU A 80 -16.59 -4.43 -2.79
CA GLU A 80 -15.92 -3.57 -3.76
C GLU A 80 -16.13 -2.08 -3.48
N SER A 81 -17.26 -1.68 -2.85
CA SER A 81 -17.53 -0.28 -2.52
C SER A 81 -16.64 0.28 -1.42
N SER A 82 -16.01 -0.60 -0.63
CA SER A 82 -15.00 -0.26 0.37
C SER A 82 -13.57 -0.30 -0.19
N SER A 83 -13.39 -0.48 -1.51
CA SER A 83 -12.07 -0.45 -2.16
C SER A 83 -11.69 0.96 -2.59
N GLY A 84 -10.40 1.28 -2.64
CA GLY A 84 -9.92 2.62 -2.94
C GLY A 84 -8.47 2.66 -3.39
N ASN A 85 -8.12 3.72 -4.11
CA ASN A 85 -6.74 4.03 -4.48
C ASN A 85 -6.25 5.22 -3.67
N GLY A 86 -4.94 5.41 -3.62
CA GLY A 86 -4.33 6.56 -3.00
C GLY A 86 -2.84 6.64 -3.23
N THR A 87 -2.21 7.47 -2.42
CA THR A 87 -0.74 7.63 -2.35
C THR A 87 -0.25 7.42 -0.93
N TRP A 88 1.04 7.17 -0.77
CA TRP A 88 1.63 7.01 0.55
C TRP A 88 2.96 7.74 0.70
N THR A 89 3.31 8.06 1.94
CA THR A 89 4.61 8.63 2.31
C THR A 89 5.16 7.96 3.56
N GLU A 90 6.49 7.84 3.68
CA GLU A 90 7.16 7.18 4.79
C GLU A 90 7.75 8.17 5.81
N ASN A 91 7.55 7.87 7.10
CA ASN A 91 8.22 8.53 8.21
C ASN A 91 8.62 7.51 9.29
N GLY A 92 9.80 6.91 9.12
CA GLY A 92 10.35 5.95 10.07
C GLY A 92 9.60 4.62 10.05
N ASP A 93 8.88 4.32 11.13
CA ASP A 93 8.06 3.11 11.26
C ASP A 93 6.58 3.37 10.97
N VAL A 94 6.22 4.53 10.42
CA VAL A 94 4.85 4.89 10.06
C VAL A 94 4.79 5.31 8.59
N ILE A 95 3.75 4.87 7.89
CA ILE A 95 3.35 5.47 6.62
C ILE A 95 2.04 6.21 6.76
N THR A 96 1.93 7.31 6.03
CA THR A 96 0.70 8.07 5.87
C THR A 96 0.12 7.76 4.50
N VAL A 97 -1.03 7.12 4.47
CA VAL A 97 -1.82 6.86 3.26
C VAL A 97 -2.80 8.01 3.08
N THR A 98 -2.94 8.51 1.84
CA THR A 98 -3.92 9.51 1.44
C THR A 98 -4.76 8.93 0.32
N PHE A 99 -6.04 8.67 0.61
CA PHE A 99 -6.99 8.11 -0.35
C PHE A 99 -7.48 9.16 -1.35
N ASP A 100 -7.66 8.72 -2.59
CA ASP A 100 -8.22 9.50 -3.68
C ASP A 100 -9.75 9.58 -3.51
N ILE A 101 -10.26 10.75 -3.14
CA ILE A 101 -11.71 10.97 -3.02
C ILE A 101 -12.27 11.47 -4.36
N ASN A 102 -13.19 10.71 -4.95
CA ASN A 102 -13.91 11.15 -6.15
C ASN A 102 -14.81 12.36 -5.83
N GLU A 103 -14.97 13.28 -6.78
CA GLU A 103 -15.77 14.49 -6.56
C GLU A 103 -17.26 14.23 -6.29
N GLN A 104 -17.77 13.05 -6.67
CA GLN A 104 -19.14 12.63 -6.38
C GLN A 104 -19.33 12.27 -4.90
N ASP A 105 -18.32 11.71 -4.24
CA ASP A 105 -18.37 11.33 -2.82
C ASP A 105 -18.20 12.55 -1.89
N LYS A 106 -17.59 13.62 -2.41
CA LYS A 106 -17.50 14.92 -1.72
C LYS A 106 -18.83 15.65 -1.62
N ALA A 107 -19.81 15.29 -2.45
CA ALA A 107 -21.09 15.99 -2.53
C ALA A 107 -22.16 15.43 -1.58
N SER A 108 -21.95 14.24 -0.99
CA SER A 108 -22.97 13.56 -0.17
C SER A 108 -22.76 13.62 1.34
N SER A 109 -21.64 14.16 1.83
CA SER A 109 -21.29 14.08 3.26
C SER A 109 -20.42 15.25 3.71
N ASP A 110 -20.54 15.61 4.98
CA ASP A 110 -19.65 16.51 5.74
C ASP A 110 -18.22 15.93 5.87
N PHE A 111 -17.66 15.34 4.80
CA PHE A 111 -16.32 14.77 4.78
C PHE A 111 -15.29 15.87 5.03
N ASN A 112 -14.60 15.78 6.16
CA ASN A 112 -13.43 16.61 6.42
C ASN A 112 -12.28 16.07 5.55
N LYS A 113 -11.41 16.97 5.06
CA LYS A 113 -10.21 16.58 4.32
C LYS A 113 -9.25 15.71 5.13
N ASP A 114 -9.41 15.65 6.44
CA ASP A 114 -8.61 14.78 7.30
C ASP A 114 -9.12 13.32 7.28
N ASP A 115 -10.34 13.07 6.79
CA ASP A 115 -10.98 11.75 6.79
C ASP A 115 -10.43 10.83 5.67
N ASN A 116 -9.61 11.35 4.76
CA ASN A 116 -8.98 10.56 3.70
C ASN A 116 -7.54 10.14 4.04
N ILE A 117 -7.09 10.39 5.26
CA ILE A 117 -5.75 10.05 5.72
C ILE A 117 -5.83 8.88 6.69
N GLN A 118 -5.05 7.84 6.41
CA GLN A 118 -4.86 6.71 7.33
C GLN A 118 -3.38 6.56 7.67
N LEU A 119 -3.08 6.35 8.95
CA LEU A 119 -1.74 6.00 9.40
C LEU A 119 -1.63 4.47 9.54
N LEU A 120 -0.55 3.91 9.01
CA LEU A 120 -0.19 2.50 9.18
C LEU A 120 1.18 2.41 9.85
N GLU A 121 1.26 1.68 10.95
CA GLU A 121 2.48 1.53 11.75
C GLU A 121 3.11 0.15 11.54
N TYR A 122 4.41 0.12 11.27
CA TYR A 122 5.18 -1.11 11.15
C TYR A 122 5.68 -1.59 12.51
N LYS A 123 5.23 -2.77 12.93
CA LYS A 123 5.66 -3.40 14.18
C LYS A 123 5.94 -4.87 13.97
N ASN A 124 7.16 -5.30 14.32
CA ASN A 124 7.53 -6.72 14.36
C ASN A 124 7.24 -7.49 13.06
N GLY A 125 7.42 -6.86 11.89
CA GLY A 125 7.15 -7.49 10.60
C GLY A 125 5.72 -7.33 10.09
N GLN A 126 4.84 -6.65 10.83
CA GLN A 126 3.42 -6.48 10.53
C GLN A 126 3.09 -5.01 10.32
N LEU A 127 2.05 -4.72 9.53
CA LEU A 127 1.42 -3.41 9.51
C LEU A 127 0.24 -3.39 10.47
N VAL A 128 0.08 -2.27 11.16
CA VAL A 128 -1.00 -2.03 12.11
C VAL A 128 -1.79 -0.82 11.63
N ALA A 129 -3.04 -1.05 11.24
CA ALA A 129 -4.00 0.02 10.98
C ALA A 129 -4.86 0.22 12.22
N LYS A 130 -4.89 1.43 12.76
CA LYS A 130 -5.72 1.76 13.93
C LYS A 130 -7.00 2.45 13.46
N SER A 131 -8.12 2.05 14.01
CA SER A 131 -9.37 2.79 13.92
C SER A 131 -9.50 3.76 15.11
N ASP A 132 -10.45 4.69 15.00
CA ASP A 132 -10.82 5.58 16.10
C ASP A 132 -11.49 4.85 17.28
N SER A 133 -11.99 3.64 17.04
CA SER A 133 -12.72 2.79 18.00
C SER A 133 -11.83 1.94 18.90
N SER A 134 -10.53 2.26 19.03
CA SER A 134 -9.52 1.47 19.77
C SER A 134 -9.28 0.06 19.21
N GLU A 135 -9.67 -0.17 17.96
CA GLU A 135 -9.44 -1.43 17.26
C GLU A 135 -8.17 -1.33 16.42
N GLU A 136 -7.46 -2.45 16.29
CA GLU A 136 -6.24 -2.55 15.49
C GLU A 136 -6.36 -3.69 14.49
N PHE A 137 -6.32 -3.38 13.20
CA PHE A 137 -6.14 -4.38 12.16
C PHE A 137 -4.66 -4.69 12.03
N ILE A 138 -4.32 -5.97 12.16
CA ILE A 138 -2.96 -6.47 12.02
C ILE A 138 -2.86 -7.12 10.66
N LEU A 139 -2.00 -6.57 9.81
CA LEU A 139 -1.76 -7.07 8.46
C LEU A 139 -0.41 -7.75 8.37
N GLU A 140 -0.38 -8.85 7.62
CA GLU A 140 0.82 -9.60 7.32
C GLU A 140 1.22 -9.44 5.85
N LYS A 141 2.52 -9.49 5.59
CA LYS A 141 3.07 -9.39 4.23
C LYS A 141 2.90 -10.72 3.51
N VAL A 142 2.35 -10.68 2.31
CA VAL A 142 2.10 -11.87 1.49
C VAL A 142 2.69 -11.73 0.09
N THR A 143 2.96 -12.85 -0.58
CA THR A 143 3.38 -12.85 -1.99
C THR A 143 2.17 -12.81 -2.93
N GLU A 144 1.10 -13.46 -2.50
CA GLU A 144 -0.20 -13.55 -3.17
C GLU A 144 -1.26 -13.47 -2.10
N PHE A 145 -2.38 -12.81 -2.42
CA PHE A 145 -3.51 -12.72 -1.50
C PHE A 145 -4.20 -14.06 -1.38
N ASP A 146 -4.72 -14.36 -0.19
CA ASP A 146 -5.60 -15.50 -0.01
C ASP A 146 -6.82 -15.39 -0.91
N ASN A 147 -7.17 -16.50 -1.54
CA ASN A 147 -8.36 -16.59 -2.38
C ASN A 147 -9.51 -17.13 -1.53
N TYR A 148 -10.57 -16.35 -1.40
CA TYR A 148 -11.80 -16.77 -0.73
C TYR A 148 -12.90 -17.01 -1.76
N ASP A 149 -13.32 -18.26 -1.89
CA ASP A 149 -14.44 -18.64 -2.72
C ASP A 149 -15.74 -18.43 -1.93
N SER A 150 -16.51 -17.40 -2.30
CA SER A 150 -17.72 -16.97 -1.60
C SER A 150 -18.88 -17.98 -1.61
N LEU A 151 -18.73 -19.09 -2.33
CA LEU A 151 -19.72 -20.18 -2.45
C LEU A 151 -20.00 -20.95 -1.15
N VAL A 152 -19.35 -20.61 -0.03
CA VAL A 152 -19.52 -21.30 1.27
C VAL A 152 -20.54 -20.61 2.20
N LEU A 153 -21.12 -19.47 1.81
CA LEU A 153 -22.31 -18.94 2.51
C LEU A 153 -23.55 -19.74 2.07
N GLY A 154 -23.67 -20.95 2.63
CA GLY A 154 -24.84 -21.81 2.45
C GLY A 154 -26.13 -21.04 2.75
N GLU A 155 -27.13 -21.27 1.91
CA GLU A 155 -28.49 -20.71 1.92
C GLU A 155 -29.31 -21.00 3.22
N ASP A 156 -28.66 -21.33 4.33
CA ASP A 156 -29.34 -21.84 5.55
C ASP A 156 -29.65 -20.76 6.59
N PHE A 157 -29.36 -19.48 6.34
CA PHE A 157 -29.83 -18.40 7.22
C PHE A 157 -31.20 -17.87 6.78
N ILE A 158 -32.22 -18.73 6.83
CA ILE A 158 -33.59 -18.26 7.02
C ILE A 158 -33.77 -18.15 8.54
N PRO A 159 -33.79 -16.95 9.14
CA PRO A 159 -34.22 -16.83 10.52
C PRO A 159 -35.67 -17.29 10.57
N THR A 160 -35.92 -18.50 11.07
CA THR A 160 -37.25 -18.88 11.54
C THR A 160 -37.59 -17.92 12.67
N ILE A 161 -38.39 -16.91 12.33
CA ILE A 161 -39.13 -16.12 13.29
C ILE A 161 -40.11 -17.10 13.94
N ASP A 162 -39.70 -17.69 15.07
CA ASP A 162 -40.62 -18.34 15.97
C ASP A 162 -41.56 -17.25 16.48
N ASP A 163 -42.75 -17.20 15.87
CA ASP A 163 -43.87 -16.36 16.27
C ASP A 163 -44.40 -16.86 17.62
N PRO A 164 -44.23 -16.12 18.74
CA PRO A 164 -44.79 -16.52 20.01
C PRO A 164 -46.20 -15.92 20.11
N LEU A 165 -47.14 -16.53 19.39
CA LEU A 165 -48.56 -16.37 19.64
C LEU A 165 -49.17 -17.72 20.02
N GLN A 166 -48.96 -18.11 21.29
CA GLN A 166 -49.95 -18.82 22.11
C GLN A 166 -49.89 -18.37 23.56
#